data_AF-A0A1W9PEK2-F1
#
_entry.id   AF-A0A1W9PEK2-F1
#
_cell.length_a   1.000
_cell.length_b   1.000
_cell.length_c   1.000
_cell.angle_alpha   90.00
_cell.angle_beta   90.00
_cell.angle_gamma   90.00
#
_symmetry.space_group_name_H-M   'P 1'
#
loop_
_entity.id
_entity.type
_entity.pdbx_description
1 polymer ?
#
loop_
_entity_poly.entity_id
_entity_poly.type
_entity_poly.pdbx_seq_one_letter_code
_entity_poly.pdbx_strand_id
1 'polypeptide(L)'
;MPDTFAITVVFIILCTILGAFFRRRSRDRCLLDFSNDLVNLERKDGKIIWGKLRVENTGLELVYNSPYLDKKDGHIETSYILYKNEYPNIQCLVRYLDELTPEGKKSRQTTLEKTYHPNTMRRMKRKVRNFFATVRDSVMEFLNLFLGRLKTATPARAVLSTQDKYISQIKQQLLGTLGTSFEPLLEKHLGKRVILEMTREKGIVEYSGILKDYTSEFLEVMDVEYRYPPEESSRKADLVVPRSIGTIRHLGE
;
A
#
# COMPACT_ATOMS: atom_id res chain seq x y z
N MET A 1 -7.33 23.26 37.40
CA MET A 1 -7.47 23.08 35.94
C MET A 1 -6.68 21.84 35.58
N PRO A 2 -7.21 20.90 34.76
CA PRO A 2 -6.38 19.79 34.30
C PRO A 2 -5.16 20.38 33.60
N ASP A 3 -3.97 19.94 34.03
CA ASP A 3 -2.70 20.45 33.53
C ASP A 3 -2.68 20.25 32.02
N THR A 4 -2.67 21.33 31.24
CA THR A 4 -2.77 21.28 29.77
C THR A 4 -1.72 20.34 29.19
N PHE A 5 -0.57 20.25 29.86
CA PHE A 5 0.48 19.30 29.62
C PHE A 5 0.02 17.83 29.72
N ALA A 6 -0.63 17.44 30.83
CA ALA A 6 -1.12 16.08 31.03
C ALA A 6 -2.16 15.69 29.96
N ILE A 7 -3.04 16.62 29.57
CA ILE A 7 -4.01 16.39 28.48
C ILE A 7 -3.29 16.11 27.16
N THR A 8 -2.27 16.90 26.81
CA THR A 8 -1.51 16.70 25.56
C THR A 8 -0.78 15.36 25.53
N VAL A 9 -0.15 14.96 26.64
CA VAL A 9 0.56 13.67 26.73
C VAL A 9 -0.41 12.51 26.59
N VAL A 10 -1.54 12.54 27.29
CA VAL A 10 -2.58 11.49 27.19
C VAL A 10 -3.14 11.42 25.76
N PHE A 11 -3.41 12.56 25.13
CA PHE A 11 -3.89 12.61 23.75
C PHE A 11 -2.90 11.98 22.76
N ILE A 12 -1.60 12.28 22.89
CA ILE A 12 -0.55 11.70 22.05
C ILE A 12 -0.46 10.18 22.20
N ILE A 13 -0.47 9.68 23.44
CA ILE A 13 -0.43 8.25 23.73
C ILE A 13 -1.66 7.57 23.11
N LEU A 14 -2.85 8.15 23.30
CA LEU A 14 -4.10 7.64 22.75
C LEU A 14 -4.08 7.63 21.22
N CYS A 15 -3.62 8.70 20.57
CA CYS A 15 -3.43 8.75 19.12
C CYS A 15 -2.44 7.70 18.61
N THR A 16 -1.36 7.44 19.35
CA THR A 16 -0.34 6.45 18.99
C THR A 16 -0.89 5.02 19.09
N ILE A 17 -1.61 4.70 20.17
CA ILE A 17 -2.26 3.40 20.36
C ILE A 17 -3.32 3.17 19.27
N LEU A 18 -4.18 4.16 19.01
CA LEU A 18 -5.16 4.09 17.93
C LEU A 18 -4.47 3.90 16.58
N GLY A 19 -3.40 4.66 16.29
CA GLY A 19 -2.63 4.53 15.06
C GLY A 19 -2.03 3.13 14.88
N ALA A 20 -1.42 2.57 15.92
CA ALA A 20 -0.87 1.22 15.91
C ALA A 20 -1.96 0.14 15.72
N PHE A 21 -3.11 0.30 16.38
CA PHE A 21 -4.25 -0.59 16.25
C PHE A 21 -4.83 -0.58 14.83
N PHE A 22 -5.05 0.61 14.26
CA PHE A 22 -5.49 0.75 12.87
C PHE A 22 -4.48 0.15 11.89
N ARG A 23 -3.17 0.35 12.11
CA ARG A 23 -2.10 -0.18 11.25
C ARG A 23 -2.03 -1.71 11.27
N ARG A 24 -2.23 -2.34 12.44
CA ARG A 24 -2.23 -3.80 12.57
C ARG A 24 -3.40 -4.46 11.83
N ARG A 25 -4.52 -3.76 11.70
CA ARG A 25 -5.72 -4.25 11.03
C ARG A 25 -5.88 -3.72 9.60
N SER A 26 -5.11 -2.71 9.19
CA SER A 26 -5.18 -2.16 7.85
C SER A 26 -4.60 -3.13 6.83
N ARG A 27 -5.45 -3.51 5.88
CA ARG A 27 -5.05 -4.17 4.64
C ARG A 27 -4.73 -3.09 3.60
N ASP A 28 -3.86 -3.41 2.66
CA ASP A 28 -3.55 -2.47 1.58
C ASP A 28 -4.78 -2.25 0.71
N ARG A 29 -5.12 -0.99 0.46
CA ARG A 29 -6.36 -0.61 -0.23
C ARG A 29 -6.30 -0.92 -1.73
N CYS A 30 -5.14 -0.78 -2.36
CA CYS A 30 -4.96 -1.11 -3.78
C CYS A 30 -5.15 -2.62 -3.98
N LEU A 31 -4.58 -3.43 -3.08
CA LEU A 31 -4.80 -4.87 -3.10
C LEU A 31 -6.26 -5.24 -2.80
N LEU A 32 -6.87 -4.59 -1.80
CA LEU A 32 -8.26 -4.84 -1.42
C LEU A 32 -9.26 -4.60 -2.56
N ASP A 33 -8.99 -3.66 -3.45
CA ASP A 33 -9.88 -3.39 -4.59
C ASP A 33 -9.98 -4.56 -5.56
N PHE A 34 -8.96 -5.42 -5.59
CA PHE A 34 -8.92 -6.62 -6.42
C PHE A 34 -9.42 -7.86 -5.65
N SER A 35 -9.82 -7.70 -4.38
CA SER A 35 -10.23 -8.83 -3.55
C SER A 35 -11.52 -9.46 -4.10
N ASN A 36 -11.53 -10.79 -4.14
CA ASN A 36 -12.57 -11.65 -4.69
C ASN A 36 -12.70 -11.64 -6.22
N ASP A 37 -11.82 -10.96 -6.94
CA ASP A 37 -11.72 -11.09 -8.39
C ASP A 37 -10.69 -12.16 -8.77
N LEU A 38 -10.82 -12.70 -9.99
CA LEU A 38 -9.77 -13.50 -10.60
C LEU A 38 -8.62 -12.58 -10.99
N VAL A 39 -7.42 -12.89 -10.51
CA VAL A 39 -6.22 -12.10 -10.78
C VAL A 39 -5.06 -13.01 -11.12
N ASN A 40 -4.12 -12.45 -11.89
CA ASN A 40 -2.81 -13.03 -12.12
C ASN A 40 -1.78 -12.26 -11.32
N LEU A 41 -1.14 -12.93 -10.39
CA LEU A 41 0.04 -12.46 -9.69
C LEU A 41 1.28 -12.81 -10.51
N GLU A 42 1.95 -11.80 -11.02
CA GLU A 42 3.28 -11.92 -11.61
C GLU A 42 4.33 -11.65 -10.56
N ARG A 43 5.30 -12.55 -10.46
CA ARG A 43 6.48 -12.40 -9.60
C ARG A 43 7.69 -11.97 -10.42
N LYS A 44 8.65 -11.34 -9.76
CA LYS A 44 9.89 -10.86 -10.38
C LYS A 44 10.77 -11.98 -10.95
N ASP A 45 10.59 -13.20 -10.46
CA ASP A 45 11.26 -14.41 -10.98
C ASP A 45 10.57 -14.98 -12.24
N GLY A 46 9.54 -14.30 -12.75
CA GLY A 46 8.78 -14.72 -13.93
C GLY A 46 7.67 -15.74 -13.63
N LYS A 47 7.50 -16.19 -12.38
CA LYS A 47 6.39 -17.08 -12.02
C LYS A 47 5.07 -16.31 -12.08
N ILE A 48 4.09 -16.86 -12.80
CA ILE A 48 2.72 -16.37 -12.82
C ILE A 48 1.85 -17.32 -12.01
N ILE A 49 1.08 -16.77 -11.07
CA ILE A 49 0.10 -17.48 -10.27
C ILE A 49 -1.27 -16.88 -10.56
N TRP A 50 -2.23 -17.70 -10.94
CA TRP A 50 -3.61 -17.30 -11.21
C TRP A 50 -4.51 -17.74 -10.05
N GLY A 51 -5.53 -16.95 -9.72
CA GLY A 51 -6.51 -17.38 -8.71
C GLY A 51 -7.38 -16.23 -8.19
N LYS A 52 -8.41 -16.60 -7.42
CA LYS A 52 -9.29 -15.63 -6.77
C LYS A 52 -8.56 -14.99 -5.59
N LEU A 53 -8.38 -13.67 -5.63
CA LEU A 53 -7.61 -12.95 -4.62
C LEU A 53 -8.33 -12.85 -3.29
N ARG A 54 -7.66 -13.21 -2.20
CA ARG A 54 -8.05 -12.91 -0.83
C ARG A 54 -6.94 -12.08 -0.19
N VAL A 55 -7.32 -10.93 0.33
CA VAL A 55 -6.37 -10.00 0.96
C VAL A 55 -6.54 -10.09 2.46
N GLU A 56 -5.47 -10.50 3.14
CA GLU A 56 -5.38 -10.54 4.59
C GLU A 56 -4.41 -9.48 5.13
N ASN A 57 -4.44 -9.27 6.44
CA ASN A 57 -3.51 -8.31 7.06
C ASN A 57 -2.07 -8.83 7.12
N THR A 58 -1.85 -10.13 6.95
CA THR A 58 -0.53 -10.80 6.95
C THR A 58 0.02 -11.06 5.54
N GLY A 59 -0.82 -11.03 4.51
CA GLY A 59 -0.43 -11.38 3.15
C GLY A 59 -1.62 -11.49 2.19
N LEU A 60 -1.38 -12.19 1.08
CA LEU A 60 -2.36 -12.50 0.04
C LEU A 60 -2.53 -14.02 -0.06
N GLU A 61 -3.72 -14.44 -0.44
CA GLU A 61 -4.00 -15.81 -0.86
C GLU A 61 -4.66 -15.78 -2.24
N LEU A 62 -4.17 -16.56 -3.20
CA LEU A 62 -4.81 -16.79 -4.49
C LEU A 62 -5.42 -18.19 -4.48
N VAL A 63 -6.75 -18.27 -4.45
CA VAL A 63 -7.47 -19.56 -4.44
C VAL A 63 -7.67 -20.04 -5.87
N TYR A 64 -7.24 -21.26 -6.18
CA TYR A 64 -7.40 -21.85 -7.50
C TYR A 64 -8.86 -22.28 -7.74
N ASN A 65 -9.34 -22.17 -8.98
CA ASN A 65 -10.69 -22.62 -9.34
C ASN A 65 -10.81 -24.15 -9.35
N SER A 66 -9.71 -24.85 -9.61
CA SER A 66 -9.60 -26.30 -9.55
C SER A 66 -8.28 -26.69 -8.88
N PRO A 67 -8.24 -27.81 -8.13
CA PRO A 67 -7.01 -28.25 -7.50
C PRO A 67 -5.90 -28.41 -8.53
N TYR A 68 -4.75 -27.78 -8.31
CA TYR A 68 -3.59 -27.81 -9.18
C TYR A 68 -2.65 -28.91 -8.72
N LEU A 69 -2.33 -29.87 -9.59
CA LEU A 69 -1.34 -30.89 -9.28
C LEU A 69 0.06 -30.33 -9.55
N ASP A 70 0.86 -30.14 -8.51
CA ASP A 70 2.25 -29.77 -8.70
C ASP A 70 3.02 -30.94 -9.34
N LYS A 71 3.60 -30.66 -10.50
CA LYS A 71 4.31 -31.65 -11.31
C LYS A 71 5.68 -32.02 -10.73
N LYS A 72 6.23 -31.22 -9.81
CA LYS A 72 7.52 -31.51 -9.18
C LYS A 72 7.39 -32.42 -7.96
N ASP A 73 6.50 -32.08 -7.03
CA ASP A 73 6.44 -32.77 -5.75
C ASP A 73 5.17 -33.64 -5.59
N GLY A 74 4.27 -33.67 -6.59
CA GLY A 74 3.14 -34.60 -6.67
C GLY A 74 1.99 -34.33 -5.69
N HIS A 75 1.98 -33.16 -5.05
CA HIS A 75 0.91 -32.75 -4.15
C HIS A 75 -0.12 -31.87 -4.86
N ILE A 76 -1.33 -31.85 -4.32
CA ILE A 76 -2.45 -31.06 -4.83
C ILE A 76 -2.47 -29.73 -4.08
N GLU A 77 -2.24 -28.63 -4.80
CA GLU A 77 -2.37 -27.27 -4.30
C GLU A 77 -3.79 -26.75 -4.56
N THR A 78 -4.39 -26.10 -3.56
CA THR A 78 -5.72 -25.46 -3.67
C THR A 78 -5.65 -23.93 -3.65
N SER A 79 -4.57 -23.38 -3.10
CA SER A 79 -4.29 -21.95 -3.09
C SER A 79 -2.79 -21.67 -3.00
N TYR A 80 -2.42 -20.44 -3.33
CA TYR A 80 -1.07 -19.90 -3.17
C TYR A 80 -1.09 -18.76 -2.15
N ILE A 81 -0.28 -18.87 -1.10
CA ILE A 81 -0.18 -17.85 -0.04
C ILE A 81 1.12 -17.08 -0.22
N LEU A 82 1.03 -15.75 -0.21
CA LEU A 82 2.15 -14.82 -0.31
C LEU A 82 2.17 -13.91 0.92
N TYR A 83 3.20 -14.00 1.75
CA TYR A 83 3.30 -13.16 2.94
C TYR A 83 3.78 -11.74 2.61
N LYS A 84 3.47 -10.78 3.50
CA LYS A 84 3.85 -9.36 3.32
C LYS A 84 5.34 -9.12 3.11
N ASN A 85 6.21 -9.88 3.79
CA ASN A 85 7.66 -9.79 3.60
C ASN A 85 8.11 -10.23 2.20
N GLU A 86 7.26 -10.94 1.46
CA GLU A 86 7.51 -11.36 0.07
C GLU A 86 6.92 -10.39 -0.96
N TYR A 87 6.19 -9.35 -0.55
CA TYR A 87 5.67 -8.32 -1.47
C TYR A 87 6.74 -7.66 -2.34
N PRO A 88 7.99 -7.46 -1.88
CA PRO A 88 9.06 -6.98 -2.76
C PRO A 88 9.33 -7.87 -3.98
N ASN A 89 8.88 -9.13 -3.98
CA ASN A 89 9.03 -10.07 -5.10
C ASN A 89 7.84 -10.02 -6.07
N ILE A 90 6.83 -9.20 -5.80
CA ILE A 90 5.72 -8.95 -6.73
C ILE A 90 6.24 -8.10 -7.88
N GLN A 91 5.91 -8.49 -9.12
CA GLN A 91 6.08 -7.66 -10.30
C GLN A 91 4.80 -6.82 -10.52
N CYS A 92 3.65 -7.48 -10.60
CA CYS A 92 2.34 -6.82 -10.62
C CYS A 92 1.22 -7.82 -10.32
N LEU A 93 0.07 -7.34 -9.85
CA LEU A 93 -1.19 -8.06 -9.96
C LEU A 93 -1.96 -7.51 -11.15
N VAL A 94 -2.47 -8.42 -11.97
CA VAL A 94 -3.22 -8.12 -13.20
C VAL A 94 -4.62 -8.67 -13.05
N ARG A 95 -5.62 -7.81 -13.26
CA ARG A 95 -7.04 -8.19 -13.32
C ARG A 95 -7.55 -7.96 -14.73
N TYR A 96 -7.68 -9.02 -15.51
CA TYR A 96 -8.18 -8.93 -16.88
C TYR A 96 -9.69 -8.67 -16.92
N LEU A 97 -10.12 -7.77 -17.80
CA LEU A 97 -11.52 -7.33 -17.85
C LEU A 97 -12.46 -8.38 -18.43
N ASP A 98 -11.97 -9.23 -19.32
CA ASP A 98 -12.71 -10.33 -19.95
C ASP A 98 -13.00 -11.47 -18.96
N GLU A 99 -12.09 -11.72 -18.01
CA GLU A 99 -12.19 -12.75 -16.96
C GLU A 99 -13.09 -12.35 -15.77
N LEU A 100 -13.50 -11.09 -15.68
CA LEU A 100 -14.38 -10.63 -14.61
C LEU A 100 -15.78 -11.25 -14.70
N THR A 101 -16.33 -11.63 -13.53
CA THR A 101 -17.73 -12.00 -13.40
C THR A 101 -18.65 -10.81 -13.75
N PRO A 102 -19.91 -11.04 -14.13
CA PRO A 102 -20.86 -9.95 -14.42
C PRO A 102 -21.01 -8.95 -13.26
N GLU A 103 -21.00 -9.46 -12.02
CA GLU A 103 -21.02 -8.64 -10.81
C GLU A 103 -19.73 -7.82 -10.65
N GLY A 104 -18.57 -8.45 -10.88
CA GLY A 104 -17.26 -7.79 -10.88
C GLY A 104 -17.18 -6.66 -11.92
N LYS A 105 -17.70 -6.89 -13.13
CA LYS A 105 -17.80 -5.87 -14.19
C LYS A 105 -18.63 -4.66 -13.75
N LYS A 106 -19.80 -4.89 -13.12
CA LYS A 106 -20.67 -3.82 -12.61
C LYS A 106 -20.02 -3.03 -11.46
N SER A 107 -19.39 -3.74 -10.52
CA SER A 107 -18.65 -3.14 -9.40
C SER A 107 -17.48 -2.28 -9.89
N ARG A 108 -16.70 -2.82 -10.84
CA ARG A 108 -15.62 -2.12 -11.52
C ARG A 108 -16.12 -0.85 -12.22
N GLN A 109 -17.19 -0.94 -13.00
CA GLN A 109 -17.73 0.21 -13.72
C GLN A 109 -18.16 1.34 -12.77
N THR A 110 -18.89 0.98 -11.71
CA THR A 110 -19.27 1.94 -10.65
C THR A 110 -18.04 2.59 -10.01
N THR A 111 -16.98 1.82 -9.81
CA THR A 111 -15.74 2.29 -9.21
C THR A 111 -14.97 3.21 -10.17
N LEU A 112 -14.96 2.90 -11.46
CA LEU A 112 -14.35 3.69 -12.52
C LEU A 112 -15.04 5.06 -12.64
N GLU A 113 -16.37 5.10 -12.69
CA GLU A 113 -17.16 6.34 -12.71
C GLU A 113 -16.89 7.22 -11.49
N LYS A 114 -16.87 6.62 -10.29
CA LYS A 114 -16.53 7.33 -9.05
C LYS A 114 -15.06 7.77 -8.96
N THR A 115 -14.19 7.21 -9.80
CA THR A 115 -12.76 7.57 -9.87
C THR A 115 -12.57 8.78 -10.77
N TYR A 116 -13.28 8.84 -11.90
CA TYR A 116 -13.38 10.04 -12.74
C TYR A 116 -14.05 11.21 -12.03
N HIS A 117 -15.08 10.94 -11.22
CA HIS A 117 -15.86 11.95 -10.53
C HIS A 117 -15.85 11.76 -9.00
N PRO A 118 -14.75 12.09 -8.30
CA PRO A 118 -14.65 11.85 -6.87
C PRO A 118 -15.43 12.88 -6.06
N ASN A 119 -16.39 12.40 -5.26
CA ASN A 119 -17.19 13.20 -4.32
C ASN A 119 -16.34 13.94 -3.28
N THR A 120 -16.79 15.11 -2.83
CA THR A 120 -16.12 15.99 -1.84
C THR A 120 -15.78 15.27 -0.53
N MET A 121 -16.66 14.41 -0.02
CA MET A 121 -16.42 13.58 1.17
C MET A 121 -15.26 12.58 0.97
N ARG A 122 -15.13 12.01 -0.23
CA ARG A 122 -14.03 11.09 -0.58
C ARG A 122 -12.69 11.86 -0.57
N ARG A 123 -12.69 13.10 -1.07
CA ARG A 123 -11.53 14.01 -1.01
C ARG A 123 -11.17 14.38 0.44
N MET A 124 -12.16 14.66 1.29
CA MET A 124 -11.93 15.02 2.70
C MET A 124 -11.39 13.84 3.52
N LYS A 125 -11.95 12.63 3.36
CA LYS A 125 -11.45 11.41 4.02
C LYS A 125 -10.00 11.09 3.65
N ARG A 126 -9.57 11.42 2.44
CA ARG A 126 -8.17 11.34 2.01
C ARG A 126 -7.31 12.36 2.76
N LYS A 127 -7.69 13.65 2.77
CA LYS A 127 -6.98 14.71 3.51
C LYS A 127 -6.81 14.41 5.00
N VAL A 128 -7.86 13.96 5.68
CA VAL A 128 -7.82 13.63 7.12
C VAL A 128 -6.85 12.48 7.41
N ARG A 129 -6.83 11.45 6.56
CA ARG A 129 -5.88 10.33 6.70
C ARG A 129 -4.43 10.78 6.58
N ASN A 130 -4.19 11.73 5.69
CA ASN A 130 -2.86 12.27 5.43
C ASN A 130 -2.40 13.21 6.56
N PHE A 131 -3.32 13.92 7.20
CA PHE A 131 -3.04 14.75 8.38
C PHE A 131 -2.50 13.93 9.56
N PHE A 132 -3.03 12.73 9.81
CA PHE A 132 -2.52 11.85 10.87
C PHE A 132 -1.05 11.42 10.65
N ALA A 133 -0.58 11.39 9.41
CA ALA A 133 0.83 11.11 9.12
C ALA A 133 1.75 12.26 9.58
N THR A 134 1.32 13.51 9.42
CA THR A 134 2.06 14.72 9.85
C THR A 134 1.98 14.95 11.36
N VAL A 135 0.86 14.64 12.01
CA VAL A 135 0.70 14.76 13.47
C VAL A 135 1.75 13.91 14.23
N ARG A 136 2.12 12.75 13.69
CA ARG A 136 3.19 11.90 14.24
C ARG A 136 4.53 12.63 14.33
N ASP A 137 4.87 13.42 13.32
CA ASP A 137 6.17 14.10 13.26
C ASP A 137 6.23 15.27 14.26
N SER A 138 5.14 16.03 14.38
CA SER A 138 5.00 17.09 15.40
C SER A 138 5.03 16.54 16.83
N VAL A 139 4.52 15.33 17.06
CA VAL A 139 4.65 14.63 18.34
C VAL A 139 6.11 14.30 18.66
N MET A 140 6.90 13.87 17.69
CA MET A 140 8.32 13.55 17.90
C MET A 140 9.14 14.81 18.21
N GLU A 141 8.85 15.91 17.53
CA GLU A 141 9.46 17.21 17.81
C GLU A 141 9.12 17.69 19.23
N PHE A 142 7.85 17.55 19.65
CA PHE A 142 7.43 17.84 21.02
C PHE A 142 8.13 16.96 22.06
N LEU A 143 8.27 15.64 21.81
CA LEU A 143 8.99 14.72 22.69
C LEU A 143 10.47 15.09 22.82
N ASN A 144 11.12 15.51 21.73
CA ASN A 144 12.52 15.96 21.75
C ASN A 144 12.70 17.26 22.56
N LEU A 145 11.79 18.23 22.39
CA LEU A 145 11.79 19.47 23.19
C LEU A 145 11.54 19.18 24.68
N PHE A 146 10.67 18.22 24.98
CA PHE A 146 10.35 17.82 26.36
C PHE A 146 11.51 17.09 27.05
N LEU A 147 12.18 16.17 26.36
CA LEU A 147 13.39 15.49 26.85
C LEU A 147 14.55 16.48 27.04
N GLY A 148 14.66 17.51 26.19
CA GLY A 148 15.62 18.60 26.36
C GLY A 148 15.41 19.39 27.66
N ARG A 149 14.15 19.67 28.03
CA ARG A 149 13.80 20.38 29.28
C ARG A 149 13.94 19.53 30.53
N LEU A 150 13.69 18.22 30.45
CA LEU A 150 13.92 17.30 31.58
C LEU A 150 15.43 17.11 31.86
N LYS A 151 16.28 17.11 30.83
CA LYS A 151 17.75 17.07 31.01
C LYS A 151 18.31 18.30 31.73
N THR A 152 17.63 19.46 31.61
CA THR A 152 18.05 20.71 32.28
C THR A 152 17.47 20.89 33.69
N ALA A 153 16.46 20.11 34.09
CA ALA A 153 15.71 20.34 35.33
C ALA A 153 16.09 19.43 36.51
N THR A 154 16.94 18.40 36.32
CA THR A 154 17.30 17.48 37.42
C THR A 154 18.78 17.07 37.39
N PRO A 155 19.60 17.49 38.37
CA PRO A 155 20.99 17.07 38.52
C PRO A 155 21.11 15.75 39.29
N ALA A 156 20.32 14.72 38.95
CA ALA A 156 20.35 13.41 39.59
C ALA A 156 20.76 12.32 38.59
N ARG A 157 22.08 12.16 38.43
CA ARG A 157 22.75 11.24 37.51
C ARG A 157 23.00 9.90 38.20
N ALA A 158 22.40 8.80 37.72
CA ALA A 158 22.97 7.43 37.86
C ALA A 158 22.21 6.28 37.14
N VAL A 159 20.97 6.44 36.66
CA VAL A 159 20.19 5.31 36.07
C VAL A 159 19.94 5.48 34.55
N LEU A 160 20.63 6.40 33.89
CA LEU A 160 20.27 6.90 32.56
C LEU A 160 21.14 6.38 31.39
N SER A 161 21.81 5.24 31.50
CA SER A 161 22.48 4.61 30.34
C SER A 161 21.58 3.64 29.57
N THR A 162 20.43 3.25 30.14
CA THR A 162 19.46 2.34 29.49
C THR A 162 18.40 3.06 28.67
N GLN A 163 18.16 4.36 28.90
CA GLN A 163 17.18 5.12 28.13
C GLN A 163 17.66 5.50 26.73
N ASP A 164 18.95 5.79 26.53
CA ASP A 164 19.48 6.14 25.20
C ASP A 164 19.36 4.96 24.21
N LYS A 165 19.52 3.72 24.69
CA LYS A 165 19.35 2.50 23.88
C LYS A 165 17.89 2.22 23.55
N TYR A 166 16.98 2.50 24.48
CA TYR A 166 15.53 2.39 24.26
C TYR A 166 15.04 3.47 23.27
N ILE A 167 15.54 4.70 23.42
CA ILE A 167 15.27 5.81 22.49
C ILE A 167 15.86 5.48 21.10
N SER A 168 17.07 4.92 21.01
CA SER A 168 17.67 4.55 19.73
C SER A 168 16.94 3.38 19.05
N GLN A 169 16.44 2.40 19.82
CA GLN A 169 15.63 1.30 19.31
C GLN A 169 14.25 1.76 18.84
N ILE A 170 13.60 2.65 19.58
CA ILE A 170 12.35 3.30 19.14
C ILE A 170 12.63 4.13 17.89
N LYS A 171 13.71 4.91 17.87
CA LYS A 171 14.13 5.71 16.70
C LYS A 171 14.43 4.82 15.49
N GLN A 172 15.11 3.69 15.66
CA GLN A 172 15.40 2.73 14.58
C GLN A 172 14.14 1.97 14.10
N GLN A 173 13.29 1.50 14.99
CA GLN A 173 12.02 0.85 14.64
C GLN A 173 11.05 1.84 13.95
N LEU A 174 11.12 3.12 14.28
CA LEU A 174 10.31 4.17 13.67
C LEU A 174 10.90 4.74 12.37
N LEU A 175 12.23 4.82 12.25
CA LEU A 175 12.95 5.25 11.02
C LEU A 175 13.00 4.16 9.94
N GLY A 176 12.94 2.87 10.31
CA GLY A 176 12.90 1.74 9.36
C GLY A 176 11.62 1.61 8.55
N THR A 177 10.67 2.55 8.68
CA THR A 177 9.39 2.56 7.95
C THR A 177 9.20 3.88 7.21
N LEU A 178 10.11 4.16 6.27
CA LEU A 178 10.05 5.34 5.40
C LEU A 178 8.89 5.24 4.40
N GLY A 179 8.21 6.37 4.21
CA GLY A 179 7.14 6.56 3.23
C GLY A 179 5.81 6.89 3.90
N THR A 180 5.57 8.19 4.17
CA THR A 180 4.19 8.65 4.30
C THR A 180 3.45 8.21 3.03
N SER A 181 2.32 7.51 3.17
CA SER A 181 1.56 7.08 1.99
C SER A 181 0.98 8.25 1.19
N PHE A 182 1.13 9.49 1.67
CA PHE A 182 0.61 10.69 1.01
C PHE A 182 1.67 11.30 0.10
N GLU A 183 1.32 11.44 -1.17
CA GLU A 183 2.16 12.09 -2.16
C GLU A 183 1.34 13.16 -2.89
N PRO A 184 1.61 14.46 -2.64
CA PRO A 184 0.84 15.56 -3.22
C PRO A 184 0.82 15.56 -4.76
N LEU A 185 1.87 15.01 -5.40
CA LEU A 185 1.94 14.88 -6.85
C LEU A 185 0.91 13.87 -7.35
N LEU A 186 0.98 12.61 -6.87
CA LEU A 186 0.02 11.56 -7.25
C LEU A 186 -1.44 11.96 -6.95
N GLU A 187 -1.68 12.65 -5.83
CA GLU A 187 -3.03 13.08 -5.46
C GLU A 187 -3.69 13.99 -6.52
N LYS A 188 -2.91 14.85 -7.20
CA LYS A 188 -3.40 15.72 -8.28
C LYS A 188 -3.74 14.97 -9.57
N HIS A 189 -3.25 13.74 -9.70
CA HIS A 189 -3.38 12.90 -10.89
C HIS A 189 -4.37 11.73 -10.71
N LEU A 190 -4.93 11.56 -9.51
CA LEU A 190 -6.01 10.60 -9.28
C LEU A 190 -7.21 10.90 -10.20
N GLY A 191 -7.71 9.87 -10.87
CA GLY A 191 -8.81 9.94 -11.84
C GLY A 191 -8.42 10.47 -13.22
N LYS A 192 -7.14 10.76 -13.46
CA LYS A 192 -6.62 11.20 -14.75
C LYS A 192 -5.92 10.06 -15.47
N ARG A 193 -5.84 10.19 -16.80
CA ARG A 193 -5.02 9.32 -17.62
C ARG A 193 -3.54 9.63 -17.40
N VAL A 194 -2.74 8.59 -17.22
CA VAL A 194 -1.33 8.65 -16.85
C VAL A 194 -0.55 7.58 -17.59
N ILE A 195 0.76 7.79 -17.70
CA ILE A 195 1.71 6.77 -18.14
C ILE A 195 2.42 6.19 -16.92
N LEU A 196 2.20 4.89 -16.70
CA LEU A 196 2.90 4.07 -15.72
C LEU A 196 4.14 3.49 -16.37
N GLU A 197 5.31 3.89 -15.89
CA GLU A 197 6.56 3.17 -16.16
C GLU A 197 6.72 2.06 -15.14
N MET A 198 6.94 0.83 -15.61
CA MET A 198 7.22 -0.33 -14.78
C MET A 198 8.54 -0.96 -15.18
N THR A 199 9.44 -1.07 -14.21
CA THR A 199 10.72 -1.75 -14.38
C THR A 199 10.50 -3.27 -14.35
N ARG A 200 10.96 -3.95 -15.40
CA ARG A 200 11.06 -5.42 -15.50
C ARG A 200 12.53 -5.80 -15.69
N GLU A 201 12.83 -7.10 -15.61
CA GLU A 201 14.18 -7.63 -15.85
C GLU A 201 14.74 -7.23 -17.24
N LYS A 202 13.89 -7.20 -18.26
CA LYS A 202 14.25 -6.87 -19.65
C LYS A 202 14.25 -5.36 -19.97
N GLY A 203 14.04 -4.50 -18.98
CA GLY A 203 13.96 -3.05 -19.14
C GLY A 203 12.67 -2.42 -18.62
N ILE A 204 12.46 -1.15 -18.95
CA ILE A 204 11.28 -0.39 -18.54
C ILE A 204 10.19 -0.58 -19.60
N VAL A 205 8.97 -0.85 -19.13
CA VAL A 205 7.77 -0.94 -19.97
C VAL A 205 6.81 0.15 -19.55
N GLU A 206 6.21 0.82 -20.52
CA GLU A 206 5.23 1.88 -20.30
C GLU A 206 3.81 1.39 -20.57
N TYR A 207 2.89 1.80 -19.71
CA TYR A 207 1.47 1.49 -19.81
C TYR A 207 0.65 2.77 -19.63
N SER A 208 -0.20 3.08 -20.61
CA SER A 208 -1.21 4.12 -20.48
C SER A 208 -2.43 3.58 -19.74
N GLY A 209 -2.94 4.32 -18.76
CA GLY A 209 -4.15 3.97 -18.02
C GLY A 209 -4.62 5.09 -17.11
N ILE A 210 -5.57 4.80 -16.22
CA ILE A 210 -6.17 5.79 -15.31
C ILE A 210 -5.64 5.55 -13.90
N LEU A 211 -4.98 6.55 -13.31
CA LEU A 211 -4.50 6.43 -11.93
C LEU A 211 -5.71 6.45 -10.99
N LYS A 212 -5.99 5.33 -10.32
CA LYS A 212 -7.19 5.20 -9.51
C LYS A 212 -6.93 5.47 -8.03
N ASP A 213 -5.92 4.83 -7.48
CA ASP A 213 -5.50 5.02 -6.09
C ASP A 213 -4.02 4.65 -5.92
N TYR A 214 -3.48 4.98 -4.75
CA TYR A 214 -2.14 4.59 -4.35
C TYR A 214 -2.05 4.38 -2.84
N THR A 215 -1.03 3.66 -2.41
CA THR A 215 -0.60 3.54 -1.02
C THR A 215 0.90 3.84 -0.91
N SER A 216 1.50 3.61 0.25
CA SER A 216 2.97 3.66 0.38
C SER A 216 3.65 2.55 -0.42
N GLU A 217 2.97 1.43 -0.66
CA GLU A 217 3.57 0.24 -1.27
C GLU A 217 3.14 0.04 -2.72
N PHE A 218 1.92 0.44 -3.10
CA PHE A 218 1.34 0.10 -4.40
C PHE A 218 0.74 1.30 -5.13
N LEU A 219 0.74 1.22 -6.46
CA LEU A 219 -0.06 2.03 -7.37
C LEU A 219 -1.17 1.15 -7.95
N GLU A 220 -2.35 1.71 -8.13
CA GLU A 220 -3.45 1.05 -8.82
C GLU A 220 -3.85 1.87 -10.06
N VAL A 221 -3.75 1.22 -11.22
CA VAL A 221 -4.01 1.83 -12.54
C VAL A 221 -5.07 1.01 -13.27
N MET A 222 -6.13 1.65 -13.73
CA MET A 222 -7.26 1.00 -14.41
C MET A 222 -7.25 1.23 -15.92
N ASP A 223 -7.94 0.36 -16.66
CA ASP A 223 -8.14 0.45 -18.12
C ASP A 223 -6.82 0.54 -18.89
N VAL A 224 -5.88 -0.33 -18.51
CA VAL A 224 -4.57 -0.47 -19.15
C VAL A 224 -4.66 -1.46 -20.29
N GLU A 225 -4.08 -1.13 -21.44
CA GLU A 225 -3.78 -2.10 -22.48
C GLU A 225 -2.54 -2.89 -22.09
N TYR A 226 -2.78 -3.99 -21.37
CA TYR A 226 -1.72 -4.80 -20.80
C TYR A 226 -1.20 -5.81 -21.82
N ARG A 227 0.12 -5.85 -21.95
CA ARG A 227 0.86 -6.83 -22.75
C ARG A 227 1.86 -7.52 -21.84
N TYR A 228 1.75 -8.83 -21.72
CA TYR A 228 2.73 -9.67 -21.03
C TYR A 228 3.78 -10.14 -22.05
N PRO A 229 5.05 -9.72 -21.98
CA PRO A 229 6.05 -10.20 -22.93
C PRO A 229 6.28 -11.72 -22.76
N PRO A 230 6.21 -12.54 -23.82
CA PRO A 230 6.26 -12.18 -25.24
C PRO A 230 4.90 -12.22 -25.99
N GLU A 231 3.75 -12.27 -25.31
CA GLU A 231 2.43 -12.31 -25.96
C GLU A 231 2.23 -11.11 -26.91
N GLU A 232 1.76 -11.39 -28.12
CA GLU A 232 1.54 -10.38 -29.17
C GLU A 232 0.26 -9.56 -28.92
N SER A 233 -0.77 -10.16 -28.31
CA SER A 233 -2.06 -9.52 -28.10
C SER A 233 -2.11 -8.75 -26.78
N SER A 234 -2.47 -7.46 -26.85
CA SER A 234 -2.79 -6.66 -25.67
C SER A 234 -4.20 -6.98 -25.18
N ARG A 235 -4.36 -7.19 -23.88
CA ARG A 235 -5.66 -7.36 -23.23
C ARG A 235 -5.93 -6.17 -22.31
N LYS A 236 -7.19 -5.75 -22.22
CA LYS A 236 -7.56 -4.75 -21.23
C LYS A 236 -7.49 -5.33 -19.84
N ALA A 237 -6.74 -4.67 -18.95
CA ALA A 237 -6.59 -5.06 -17.57
C ALA A 237 -6.58 -3.85 -16.63
N ASP A 238 -6.84 -4.11 -15.36
CA ASP A 238 -6.45 -3.21 -14.28
C ASP A 238 -5.19 -3.79 -13.61
N LEU A 239 -4.29 -2.92 -13.16
CA LEU A 239 -3.00 -3.28 -12.58
C LEU A 239 -2.86 -2.77 -11.15
N VAL A 240 -2.28 -3.59 -10.28
CA VAL A 240 -1.67 -3.16 -9.02
C VAL A 240 -0.17 -3.43 -9.10
N VAL A 241 0.63 -2.37 -8.97
CA VAL A 241 2.09 -2.42 -9.17
C VAL A 241 2.81 -1.88 -7.93
N PRO A 242 3.86 -2.57 -7.42
CA PRO A 242 4.66 -2.03 -6.33
C PRO A 242 5.36 -0.72 -6.72
N ARG A 243 5.33 0.27 -5.84
CA ARG A 243 5.98 1.57 -6.01
C ARG A 243 7.51 1.51 -6.08
N SER A 244 8.10 0.39 -5.66
CA SER A 244 9.55 0.16 -5.80
C SER A 244 9.97 -0.06 -7.25
N ILE A 245 9.05 -0.40 -8.14
CA ILE A 245 9.31 -0.69 -9.56
C ILE A 245 8.37 0.04 -10.53
N GLY A 246 7.23 0.56 -10.04
CA GLY A 246 6.26 1.32 -10.82
C GLY A 246 6.26 2.80 -10.45
N THR A 247 6.36 3.68 -11.45
CA THR A 247 6.34 5.15 -11.28
C THR A 247 5.39 5.79 -12.29
N ILE A 248 4.64 6.81 -11.86
CA ILE A 248 3.86 7.65 -12.77
C ILE A 248 4.74 8.81 -13.24
N ARG A 249 5.04 8.88 -14.55
CA ARG A 249 5.96 9.89 -15.11
C ARG A 249 5.30 10.94 -15.99
N HIS A 250 4.23 10.57 -16.69
CA HIS A 250 3.56 11.44 -17.64
C HIS A 250 2.04 11.44 -17.45
N LEU A 251 1.41 12.53 -17.88
CA LEU A 251 -0.03 12.56 -18.13
C LEU A 251 -0.26 11.93 -19.51
N GLY A 252 -1.26 11.05 -19.61
CA GLY A 252 -1.73 10.57 -20.90
C GLY A 252 -2.82 11.51 -21.42
N GLU A 253 -2.96 11.56 -22.75
CA GLU A 253 -4.07 12.23 -23.44
C GLU A 253 -5.34 11.37 -23.44
#